data_AF-A0A938LT44-F1
#
_entry.id   AF-A0A938LT44-F1
#
_cell.length_a   1.000
_cell.length_b   1.000
_cell.length_c   1.000
_cell.angle_alpha   90.00
_cell.angle_beta   90.00
_cell.angle_gamma   90.00
#
_symmetry.space_group_name_H-M   'P 1'
#
loop_
_entity.id
_entity.type
_entity.pdbx_description
1 polymer ?
#
loop_
_entity_poly.entity_id
_entity_poly.type
_entity_poly.pdbx_seq_one_letter_code
_entity_poly.pdbx_strand_id
1 'polypeptide(L)'
;MVLPDIRSEFADLIRNHVRGYAWVKMVEVPLVYPYDHFAVLARYLGLARSQGPIWALRTQGVMAVDRVLTLGKPYLTRILSVGGTGVVSPTHIRVVPGYPLKVITDRYVFQHNCRLIEGGILTGDALDGSVLGVSVECQGLTVLSEPKEREFLGFMRPGADRGSYSTCFLSSLLTEFHERLTTALRGEGRPCISCGFCEEVCPVGLLPHLMHKYLYRDLLEEAGRIGVESCISCGLCSYACPAKIDLQTQFHEARRLIDEDRQTMIESTSPPETAKEAAA
;
A
#
# COMPACT_ATOMS: atom_id res chain seq x y z
N MET A 1 -1.69 -2.44 -21.40
CA MET A 1 -0.50 -2.57 -20.54
C MET A 1 -0.15 -1.20 -20.00
N VAL A 2 0.06 -1.10 -18.70
CA VAL A 2 0.46 0.17 -18.05
C VAL A 2 1.92 0.06 -17.66
N LEU A 3 2.72 1.07 -18.00
CA LEU A 3 4.11 1.20 -17.53
C LEU A 3 4.32 2.56 -16.88
N PRO A 4 5.13 2.65 -15.81
CA PRO A 4 5.61 3.94 -15.35
C PRO A 4 6.47 4.59 -16.44
N ASP A 5 6.34 5.91 -16.58
CA ASP A 5 7.15 6.72 -17.49
C ASP A 5 8.59 6.80 -16.98
N ILE A 6 9.38 5.80 -17.36
CA ILE A 6 10.78 5.66 -17.03
C ILE A 6 11.56 5.59 -18.34
N ARG A 7 12.58 6.44 -18.46
CA ARG A 7 13.57 6.35 -19.54
C ARG A 7 14.57 5.26 -19.18
N SER A 8 14.29 4.04 -19.63
CA SER A 8 15.18 2.89 -19.46
C SER A 8 15.20 2.02 -20.71
N GLU A 9 16.35 1.39 -20.97
CA GLU A 9 16.52 0.43 -22.07
C GLU A 9 15.46 -0.69 -22.02
N PHE A 10 15.11 -1.13 -20.80
CA PHE A 10 14.08 -2.14 -20.60
C PHE A 10 12.69 -1.66 -21.02
N ALA A 11 12.32 -0.41 -20.68
CA ALA A 11 11.06 0.17 -21.14
C ALA A 11 11.04 0.28 -22.68
N ASP A 12 12.14 0.68 -23.31
CA ASP A 12 12.25 0.74 -24.77
C ASP A 12 12.12 -0.62 -25.44
N LEU A 13 12.74 -1.66 -24.86
CA LEU A 13 12.61 -3.04 -25.34
C LEU A 13 11.15 -3.51 -25.29
N ILE A 14 10.46 -3.27 -24.17
CA ILE A 14 9.04 -3.58 -24.03
C ILE A 14 8.24 -2.81 -25.09
N ARG A 15 8.49 -1.51 -25.26
CA ARG A 15 7.79 -0.68 -26.23
C ARG A 15 7.91 -1.24 -27.65
N ASN A 16 9.13 -1.63 -28.03
CA ASN A 16 9.42 -2.18 -29.34
C ASN A 16 8.76 -3.53 -29.55
N HIS A 17 8.73 -4.40 -28.54
CA HIS A 17 8.11 -5.72 -28.65
C HIS A 17 6.57 -5.63 -28.78
N VAL A 18 5.95 -4.69 -28.07
CA VAL A 18 4.49 -4.56 -28.06
C VAL A 18 3.93 -3.91 -29.33
N ARG A 19 4.73 -3.12 -30.06
CA ARG A 19 4.31 -2.50 -31.35
C ARG A 19 3.78 -3.52 -32.38
N GLY A 20 4.17 -4.79 -32.29
CA GLY A 20 3.67 -5.85 -33.17
C GLY A 20 2.24 -6.30 -32.89
N TYR A 21 1.64 -5.91 -31.76
CA TYR A 21 0.33 -6.41 -31.30
C TYR A 21 -0.71 -5.29 -31.27
N ALA A 22 -1.53 -5.20 -32.33
CA ALA A 22 -2.55 -4.16 -32.48
C ALA A 22 -3.61 -4.12 -31.35
N TRP A 23 -3.82 -5.24 -30.65
CA TRP A 23 -4.76 -5.36 -29.55
C TRP A 23 -4.19 -4.91 -28.19
N VAL A 24 -2.87 -4.64 -28.10
CA VAL A 24 -2.24 -4.18 -26.86
C VAL A 24 -2.04 -2.67 -26.90
N LYS A 25 -2.87 -1.95 -26.15
CA LYS A 25 -2.64 -0.52 -25.89
C LYS A 25 -1.65 -0.35 -24.75
N MET A 26 -0.55 0.36 -24.99
CA MET A 26 0.34 0.84 -23.92
C MET A 26 -0.12 2.20 -23.42
N VAL A 27 -0.06 2.39 -22.11
CA VAL A 27 -0.29 3.67 -21.45
C VAL A 27 0.83 3.92 -20.47
N GLU A 28 1.44 5.10 -20.57
CA GLU A 28 2.48 5.55 -19.65
C GLU A 28 1.84 6.35 -18.51
N VAL A 29 2.29 6.08 -17.29
CA VAL A 29 1.82 6.74 -16.07
C VAL A 29 2.98 7.41 -15.34
N PRO A 30 2.77 8.59 -14.74
CA PRO A 30 3.82 9.23 -13.97
C PRO A 30 4.24 8.35 -12.78
N LEU A 31 5.54 8.35 -12.46
CA LEU A 31 6.09 7.60 -11.32
C LEU A 31 5.82 8.32 -9.99
N VAL A 32 4.54 8.45 -9.65
CA VAL A 32 4.07 9.09 -8.41
C VAL A 32 3.28 8.06 -7.61
N TYR A 33 3.67 7.82 -6.36
CA TYR A 33 2.95 6.89 -5.51
C TYR A 33 1.50 7.34 -5.29
N PRO A 34 0.48 6.45 -5.35
CA PRO A 34 0.54 5.01 -5.62
C PRO A 34 0.25 4.64 -7.09
N TYR A 35 1.23 4.82 -7.98
CA TYR A 35 1.10 4.58 -9.44
C TYR A 35 0.73 3.13 -9.81
N ASP A 36 1.01 2.15 -8.95
CA ASP A 36 0.77 0.72 -9.21
C ASP A 36 -0.60 0.24 -8.68
N HIS A 37 -1.35 1.09 -7.97
CA HIS A 37 -2.61 0.71 -7.37
C HIS A 37 -3.73 0.62 -8.42
N PHE A 38 -4.36 -0.55 -8.55
CA PHE A 38 -5.32 -0.83 -9.62
C PHE A 38 -6.53 0.11 -9.65
N ALA A 39 -7.06 0.54 -8.50
CA ALA A 39 -8.17 1.49 -8.47
C ALA A 39 -7.78 2.88 -8.99
N VAL A 40 -6.54 3.33 -8.72
CA VAL A 40 -6.02 4.62 -9.21
C VAL A 40 -5.79 4.54 -10.70
N LEU A 41 -5.19 3.45 -11.16
CA LEU A 41 -4.99 3.18 -12.58
C LEU A 41 -6.30 3.10 -13.35
N ALA A 42 -7.30 2.38 -12.84
CA ALA A 42 -8.61 2.30 -13.48
C ALA A 42 -9.25 3.68 -13.65
N ARG A 43 -9.18 4.53 -12.62
CA ARG A 43 -9.67 5.91 -12.68
C ARG A 43 -8.88 6.76 -13.67
N TYR A 44 -7.55 6.70 -13.64
CA TYR A 44 -6.67 7.42 -14.57
C TYR A 44 -6.94 7.03 -16.04
N LEU A 45 -7.22 5.75 -16.29
CA LEU A 45 -7.53 5.22 -17.61
C LEU A 45 -9.00 5.44 -18.05
N GLY A 46 -9.84 6.02 -17.19
CA GLY A 46 -11.27 6.20 -17.47
C GLY A 46 -12.05 4.88 -17.56
N LEU A 47 -11.55 3.81 -16.94
CA LEU A 47 -12.21 2.51 -16.90
C LEU A 47 -13.28 2.52 -15.81
N ALA A 48 -14.54 2.57 -16.21
CA ALA A 48 -15.68 2.59 -15.30
C ALA A 48 -16.31 1.20 -15.17
N ARG A 49 -16.74 0.83 -13.96
CA ARG A 49 -17.48 -0.43 -13.73
C ARG A 49 -18.79 -0.53 -14.54
N SER A 50 -19.37 0.60 -14.95
CA SER A 50 -20.53 0.63 -15.84
C SER A 50 -20.27 0.03 -17.22
N GLN A 51 -19.00 -0.03 -17.65
CA GLN A 51 -18.59 -0.61 -18.93
C GLN A 51 -18.36 -2.13 -18.86
N GLY A 52 -18.47 -2.72 -17.65
CA GLY A 52 -18.24 -4.14 -17.40
C GLY A 52 -17.18 -4.40 -16.32
N PRO A 53 -16.87 -5.68 -16.04
CA PRO A 53 -15.88 -6.05 -15.05
C PRO A 53 -14.46 -5.66 -15.52
N ILE A 54 -13.73 -4.99 -14.64
CA ILE A 54 -12.34 -4.59 -14.89
C ILE A 54 -11.42 -5.59 -14.18
N TRP A 55 -10.61 -6.31 -14.95
CA TRP A 55 -9.62 -7.24 -14.45
C TRP A 55 -8.23 -6.63 -14.54
N ALA A 56 -7.44 -6.75 -13.48
CA ALA A 56 -6.08 -6.25 -13.44
C ALA A 56 -5.14 -7.34 -12.91
N LEU A 57 -4.00 -7.49 -13.58
CA LEU A 57 -2.94 -8.41 -13.20
C LEU A 57 -1.63 -7.66 -13.15
N ARG A 58 -0.81 -7.93 -12.13
CA ARG A 58 0.59 -7.48 -12.10
C ARG A 58 1.42 -8.35 -13.06
N THR A 59 2.64 -7.90 -13.37
CA THR A 59 3.55 -8.59 -14.31
C THR A 59 3.75 -10.07 -13.96
N GLN A 60 4.00 -10.41 -12.69
CA GLN A 60 4.16 -11.80 -12.27
C GLN A 60 2.87 -12.63 -12.41
N GLY A 61 1.69 -11.99 -12.33
CA GLY A 61 0.40 -12.63 -12.60
C GLY A 61 0.24 -12.96 -14.09
N VAL A 62 0.66 -12.05 -14.98
CA VAL A 62 0.69 -12.30 -16.43
C VAL A 62 1.64 -13.46 -16.76
N MET A 63 2.83 -13.48 -16.17
CA MET A 63 3.79 -14.59 -16.33
C MET A 63 3.22 -15.92 -15.83
N ALA A 64 2.41 -15.89 -14.77
CA ALA A 64 1.76 -17.09 -14.25
C ALA A 64 0.71 -17.64 -15.22
N VAL A 65 -0.13 -16.77 -15.78
CA VAL A 65 -1.12 -17.15 -16.79
C VAL A 65 -0.45 -17.71 -18.05
N ASP A 66 0.59 -17.03 -18.55
CA ASP A 66 1.37 -17.49 -19.71
C ASP A 66 1.91 -18.90 -19.51
N ARG A 67 2.54 -19.18 -18.36
CA ARG A 67 3.12 -20.50 -18.08
C ARG A 67 2.08 -21.62 -18.01
N VAL A 68 0.90 -21.32 -17.45
CA VAL A 68 -0.19 -22.28 -17.40
C VAL A 68 -0.72 -22.58 -18.79
N LEU A 69 -0.92 -21.55 -19.63
CA LEU A 69 -1.46 -21.72 -20.99
C LEU A 69 -0.47 -22.37 -21.96
N THR A 70 0.83 -22.06 -21.85
CA THR A 70 1.85 -22.54 -22.78
C THR A 70 2.44 -23.89 -22.39
N LEU A 71 2.66 -24.12 -21.09
CA LEU A 71 3.37 -25.31 -20.58
C LEU A 71 2.48 -26.25 -19.76
N GLY A 72 1.23 -25.88 -19.46
CA GLY A 72 0.35 -26.66 -18.58
C GLY A 72 0.89 -26.79 -17.15
N LYS A 73 1.78 -25.89 -16.72
CA LYS A 73 2.49 -25.97 -15.43
C LYS A 73 2.24 -24.72 -14.58
N PRO A 74 2.14 -24.86 -13.24
CA PRO A 74 2.02 -23.71 -12.37
C PRO A 74 3.31 -22.86 -12.38
N TYR A 75 3.16 -21.56 -12.15
CA TYR A 75 4.25 -20.64 -11.90
C TYR A 75 4.49 -20.53 -10.38
N LEU A 76 5.42 -21.35 -9.88
CA LEU A 76 5.76 -21.43 -8.45
C LEU A 76 6.86 -20.47 -8.02
N THR A 77 7.29 -19.59 -8.93
CA THR A 77 8.41 -18.68 -8.69
C THR A 77 7.87 -17.31 -8.27
N ARG A 78 8.48 -16.70 -7.27
CA ARG A 78 8.27 -15.30 -6.88
C ARG A 78 9.57 -14.52 -7.01
N ILE A 79 9.48 -13.37 -7.67
CA ILE A 79 10.55 -12.38 -7.71
C ILE A 79 10.19 -11.31 -6.69
N LEU A 80 11.02 -11.16 -5.66
CA LEU A 80 10.79 -10.24 -4.55
C LEU A 80 11.88 -9.18 -4.52
N SER A 81 11.52 -7.93 -4.26
CA SER A 81 12.49 -6.89 -3.87
C SER A 81 12.80 -7.01 -2.38
N VAL A 82 14.07 -7.15 -2.01
CA VAL A 82 14.54 -7.06 -0.63
C VAL A 82 15.25 -5.73 -0.45
N GLY A 83 14.75 -4.87 0.43
CA GLY A 83 15.28 -3.52 0.59
C GLY A 83 14.92 -2.88 1.92
N GLY A 84 15.20 -1.58 2.04
CA GLY A 84 15.04 -0.80 3.28
C GLY A 84 16.37 -0.52 3.98
N THR A 85 16.34 0.31 5.02
CA THR A 85 17.56 0.78 5.71
C THR A 85 18.28 -0.30 6.50
N GLY A 86 17.61 -1.41 6.80
CA GLY A 86 18.20 -2.57 7.47
C GLY A 86 18.93 -3.55 6.54
N VAL A 87 18.89 -3.31 5.21
CA VAL A 87 19.51 -4.16 4.19
C VAL A 87 20.79 -3.49 3.67
N VAL A 88 21.88 -4.27 3.58
CA VAL A 88 23.20 -3.77 3.11
C VAL A 88 23.19 -3.47 1.62
N SER A 89 22.67 -4.40 0.82
CA SER A 89 22.63 -4.30 -0.64
C SER A 89 21.23 -4.68 -1.12
N PRO A 90 20.34 -3.69 -1.31
CA PRO A 90 19.00 -3.93 -1.83
C PRO A 90 19.06 -4.66 -3.17
N THR A 91 18.27 -5.72 -3.30
CA THR A 91 18.36 -6.61 -4.47
C THR A 91 17.03 -7.28 -4.76
N HIS A 92 16.95 -7.93 -5.92
CA HIS A 92 15.82 -8.77 -6.28
C HIS A 92 16.23 -10.24 -6.12
N ILE A 93 15.41 -11.01 -5.41
CA ILE A 93 15.63 -12.44 -5.22
C ILE A 93 14.52 -13.24 -5.89
N ARG A 94 14.88 -14.44 -6.32
CA ARG A 94 13.94 -15.40 -6.90
C ARG A 94 13.76 -16.58 -5.95
N VAL A 95 12.56 -16.71 -5.40
CA VAL A 95 12.21 -17.73 -4.39
C VAL A 95 10.90 -18.42 -4.78
N VAL A 96 10.43 -19.35 -3.95
CA VAL A 96 9.11 -19.98 -4.08
C VAL A 96 8.22 -19.53 -2.91
N PRO A 97 6.89 -19.51 -3.04
CA PRO A 97 6.00 -19.35 -1.89
C PRO A 97 6.32 -20.40 -0.82
N GLY A 98 6.32 -19.97 0.45
CA GLY A 98 6.74 -20.77 1.59
C GLY A 98 8.25 -20.84 1.81
N TYR A 99 9.08 -20.18 0.98
CA TYR A 99 10.52 -20.14 1.21
C TYR A 99 10.82 -19.50 2.58
N PRO A 100 11.68 -20.10 3.43
CA PRO A 100 11.86 -19.62 4.80
C PRO A 100 12.37 -18.18 4.86
N LEU A 101 11.64 -17.31 5.57
CA LEU A 101 12.02 -15.91 5.76
C LEU A 101 13.35 -15.81 6.48
N LYS A 102 13.62 -16.72 7.43
CA LYS A 102 14.89 -16.80 8.16
C LYS A 102 16.11 -16.89 7.24
N VAL A 103 16.03 -17.68 6.18
CA VAL A 103 17.15 -17.83 5.21
C VAL A 103 17.39 -16.53 4.45
N ILE A 104 16.33 -15.77 4.17
CA ILE A 104 16.42 -14.45 3.54
C ILE A 104 17.02 -13.45 4.53
N THR A 105 16.51 -13.41 5.77
CA THR A 105 16.99 -12.46 6.79
C THR A 105 18.45 -12.71 7.14
N ASP A 106 18.86 -13.97 7.37
CA ASP A 106 20.24 -14.32 7.73
C ASP A 106 21.24 -13.93 6.62
N ARG A 107 20.78 -13.83 5.37
CA ARG A 107 21.63 -13.50 4.21
C ARG A 107 21.67 -12.01 3.90
N TYR A 108 20.54 -11.31 4.03
CA TYR A 108 20.38 -9.94 3.52
C TYR A 108 20.20 -8.88 4.63
N VAL A 109 19.82 -9.28 5.84
CA VAL A 109 19.62 -8.39 6.99
C VAL A 109 20.82 -8.49 7.91
N PHE A 110 21.41 -7.34 8.24
CA PHE A 110 22.66 -7.31 9.02
C PHE A 110 22.52 -6.57 10.36
N GLN A 111 21.51 -5.73 10.52
CA GLN A 111 21.23 -5.03 11.76
C GLN A 111 20.40 -5.90 12.71
N HIS A 112 20.77 -5.91 13.99
CA HIS A 112 20.15 -6.78 14.99
C HIS A 112 18.78 -6.27 15.45
N ASN A 113 18.44 -5.01 15.16
CA ASN A 113 17.17 -4.41 15.55
C ASN A 113 16.46 -3.83 14.33
N CYS A 114 15.77 -4.70 13.62
CA CYS A 114 15.02 -4.36 12.41
C CYS A 114 13.61 -4.91 12.47
N ARG A 115 12.68 -4.13 11.90
CA ARG A 115 11.33 -4.59 11.59
C ARG A 115 11.35 -5.16 10.19
N LEU A 116 10.87 -6.39 10.07
CA LEU A 116 10.58 -7.01 8.78
C LEU A 116 9.14 -6.70 8.41
N ILE A 117 8.93 -6.21 7.20
CA ILE A 117 7.63 -5.83 6.65
C ILE A 117 7.45 -6.56 5.33
N GLU A 118 6.34 -7.26 5.17
CA GLU A 118 5.93 -7.83 3.89
C GLU A 118 5.24 -6.74 3.05
N GLY A 119 5.80 -6.46 1.88
CA GLY A 119 5.33 -5.38 1.02
C GLY A 119 6.08 -4.06 1.22
N GLY A 120 5.37 -2.94 1.06
CA GLY A 120 5.93 -1.59 1.09
C GLY A 120 5.88 -0.93 2.48
N ILE A 121 6.52 0.22 2.63
CA ILE A 121 6.60 0.95 3.91
C ILE A 121 5.22 1.46 4.39
N LEU A 122 4.32 1.81 3.47
CA LEU A 122 3.03 2.44 3.78
C LEU A 122 1.84 1.47 3.84
N THR A 123 1.95 0.32 3.19
CA THR A 123 0.82 -0.62 3.01
C THR A 123 1.22 -2.05 3.30
N GLY A 124 2.45 -2.28 3.76
CA GLY A 124 2.93 -3.61 4.08
C GLY A 124 2.58 -4.01 5.50
N ASP A 125 2.53 -5.31 5.71
CA ASP A 125 2.22 -5.91 7.00
C ASP A 125 3.51 -6.19 7.77
N ALA A 126 3.53 -5.81 9.05
CA ALA A 126 4.65 -6.16 9.91
C ALA A 126 4.64 -7.68 10.12
N LEU A 127 5.75 -8.33 9.78
CA LEU A 127 5.91 -9.76 9.99
C LEU A 127 6.33 -10.00 11.43
N ASP A 128 5.48 -10.70 12.17
CA ASP A 128 5.84 -11.26 13.46
C ASP A 128 6.59 -12.59 13.27
N GLY A 129 7.19 -13.10 14.34
CA GLY A 129 7.89 -14.38 14.30
C GLY A 129 6.99 -15.60 14.04
N SER A 130 5.66 -15.41 13.89
CA SER A 130 4.72 -16.49 13.58
C SER A 130 4.72 -16.82 12.08
N VAL A 131 4.98 -15.84 11.23
CA VAL A 131 5.10 -16.04 9.78
C VAL A 131 6.51 -16.53 9.46
N LEU A 132 6.63 -17.80 9.07
CA LEU A 132 7.94 -18.44 8.85
C LEU A 132 8.40 -18.40 7.38
N GLY A 133 7.48 -18.18 6.44
CA GLY A 133 7.74 -18.31 5.02
C GLY A 133 7.13 -17.18 4.19
N VAL A 134 7.67 -16.99 2.99
CA VAL A 134 7.19 -16.02 2.01
C VAL A 134 5.74 -16.32 1.62
N SER A 135 4.85 -15.32 1.72
CA SER A 135 3.44 -15.51 1.34
C SER A 135 3.25 -15.66 -0.17
N VAL A 136 2.05 -16.08 -0.57
CA VAL A 136 1.70 -16.22 -2.00
C VAL A 136 1.64 -14.86 -2.68
N GLU A 137 1.25 -13.80 -1.98
CA GLU A 137 1.05 -12.45 -2.53
C GLU A 137 2.24 -11.52 -2.30
N CYS A 138 3.28 -12.00 -1.61
CA CYS A 138 4.51 -11.29 -1.35
C CYS A 138 5.11 -10.70 -2.63
N GLN A 139 5.41 -9.40 -2.60
CA GLN A 139 6.04 -8.70 -3.73
C GLN A 139 7.41 -8.13 -3.37
N GLY A 140 7.64 -7.97 -2.08
CA GLY A 140 8.88 -7.45 -1.55
C GLY A 140 8.93 -7.64 -0.04
N LEU A 141 10.14 -7.59 0.48
CA LEU A 141 10.43 -7.57 1.90
C LEU A 141 11.15 -6.26 2.20
N THR A 142 10.51 -5.43 3.00
CA THR A 142 11.07 -4.17 3.44
C THR A 142 11.58 -4.33 4.88
N VAL A 143 12.83 -3.96 5.10
CA VAL A 143 13.50 -4.09 6.39
C VAL A 143 13.89 -2.71 6.88
N LEU A 144 13.24 -2.25 7.94
CA LEU A 144 13.49 -0.94 8.52
C LEU A 144 14.24 -1.06 9.84
N SER A 145 15.17 -0.14 10.07
CA SER A 145 15.88 -0.05 11.34
C SER A 145 14.92 0.40 12.43
N GLU A 146 14.95 -0.28 13.58
CA GLU A 146 14.21 0.12 14.77
C GLU A 146 15.17 0.79 15.77
N PRO A 147 15.12 2.12 15.94
CA PRO A 147 15.89 2.76 17.00
C PRO A 147 15.21 2.51 18.35
N LYS A 148 15.97 1.99 19.32
CA LYS A 148 15.53 1.85 20.73
C LYS A 148 15.80 3.09 21.57
N GLU A 149 16.72 3.92 21.13
CA GLU A 149 17.15 5.10 21.87
C GLU A 149 16.19 6.26 21.64
N ARG A 150 15.85 6.96 22.72
CA ARG A 150 15.06 8.19 22.64
C ARG A 150 15.94 9.30 22.07
N GLU A 151 15.46 9.92 21.00
CA GLU A 151 16.12 11.10 20.44
C GLU A 151 16.08 12.27 21.43
N PHE A 152 17.23 12.89 21.67
CA PHE A 152 17.32 14.13 22.46
C PHE A 152 16.52 15.24 21.78
N LEU A 153 15.57 15.84 22.53
CA LEU A 153 14.63 16.86 22.04
C LEU A 153 13.89 16.48 20.74
N GLY A 154 13.52 15.20 20.55
CA GLY A 154 12.98 14.69 19.28
C GLY A 154 11.87 15.54 18.62
N PHE A 155 10.98 16.17 19.40
CA PHE A 155 9.94 17.08 18.89
C PHE A 155 10.43 18.51 18.57
N MET A 156 11.39 19.04 19.32
CA MET A 156 11.89 20.42 19.16
C MET A 156 13.18 20.51 18.32
N ARG A 157 13.76 19.37 17.94
CA ARG A 157 15.03 19.34 17.21
C ARG A 157 14.83 19.91 15.80
N PRO A 158 15.63 20.90 15.37
CA PRO A 158 15.52 21.50 14.03
C PRO A 158 15.65 20.50 12.88
N GLY A 159 16.26 19.34 13.09
CA GLY A 159 16.12 18.19 12.20
C GLY A 159 16.78 18.35 10.83
N ALA A 160 18.10 18.50 10.77
CA ALA A 160 18.85 18.48 9.50
C ALA A 160 18.85 17.11 8.79
N ASP A 161 18.34 16.07 9.45
CA ASP A 161 18.39 14.67 9.04
C ASP A 161 17.00 14.04 8.85
N ARG A 162 15.94 14.86 8.69
CA ARG A 162 14.56 14.38 8.61
C ARG A 162 13.68 15.27 7.75
N GLY A 163 12.78 14.68 6.98
CA GLY A 163 11.78 15.39 6.19
C GLY A 163 10.53 15.72 7.02
N SER A 164 9.81 16.77 6.60
CA SER A 164 8.42 17.03 7.01
C SER A 164 7.65 17.50 5.80
N TYR A 165 6.37 17.12 5.73
CA TYR A 165 5.46 17.63 4.72
C TYR A 165 5.37 19.16 4.74
N SER A 166 5.30 19.75 5.93
CA SER A 166 5.21 21.21 6.12
C SER A 166 6.54 21.96 5.97
N THR A 167 7.62 21.29 5.57
CA THR A 167 8.98 21.85 5.42
C THR A 167 9.57 22.51 6.68
N CYS A 168 9.00 22.25 7.87
CA CYS A 168 9.42 22.87 9.14
C CYS A 168 10.79 22.44 9.68
N PHE A 169 11.45 21.47 9.05
CA PHE A 169 12.78 21.00 9.45
C PHE A 169 13.88 21.69 8.64
N LEU A 170 15.06 21.84 9.23
CA LEU A 170 16.23 22.47 8.62
C LEU A 170 16.70 21.74 7.35
N SER A 171 16.38 20.45 7.23
CA SER A 171 16.58 19.65 6.01
C SER A 171 15.93 20.26 4.76
N SER A 172 14.86 21.07 4.91
CA SER A 172 14.20 21.73 3.79
C SER A 172 15.07 22.81 3.13
N LEU A 173 16.12 23.28 3.81
CA LEU A 173 17.12 24.21 3.25
C LEU A 173 18.18 23.49 2.41
N LEU A 174 18.26 22.16 2.48
CA LEU A 174 19.19 21.35 1.70
C LEU A 174 18.52 20.96 0.37
N THR A 175 19.20 21.24 -0.75
CA THR A 175 18.70 20.93 -2.10
C THR A 175 18.61 19.42 -2.39
N GLU A 176 19.52 18.62 -1.82
CA GLU A 176 19.50 17.16 -1.93
C GLU A 176 19.52 16.55 -0.53
N PHE A 177 18.35 16.09 -0.08
CA PHE A 177 18.20 15.41 1.20
C PHE A 177 17.41 14.11 1.04
N HIS A 178 18.07 12.99 1.34
CA HIS A 178 17.45 11.67 1.39
C HIS A 178 17.41 11.18 2.83
N GLU A 179 16.22 11.20 3.41
CA GLU A 179 16.01 10.67 4.74
C GLU A 179 16.23 9.15 4.77
N ARG A 180 17.02 8.69 5.73
CA ARG A 180 17.05 7.26 6.08
C ARG A 180 15.84 6.94 6.96
N LEU A 181 14.80 6.39 6.34
CA LEU A 181 13.55 6.04 7.02
C LEU A 181 13.78 4.98 8.10
N THR A 182 13.19 5.18 9.27
CA THR A 182 13.19 4.22 10.38
C THR A 182 11.76 4.02 10.87
N THR A 183 11.55 3.12 11.83
CA THR A 183 10.23 2.91 12.46
C THR A 183 9.89 3.95 13.54
N ALA A 184 10.74 4.96 13.76
CA ALA A 184 10.54 5.94 14.82
C ALA A 184 9.41 6.92 14.49
N LEU A 185 8.40 7.00 15.35
CA LEU A 185 7.32 8.01 15.25
C LEU A 185 7.80 9.44 15.56
N ARG A 186 8.93 9.58 16.28
CA ARG A 186 9.58 10.85 16.65
C ARG A 186 8.62 11.84 17.32
N GLY A 187 7.83 11.34 18.25
CA GLY A 187 6.82 12.10 18.97
C GLY A 187 5.63 11.21 19.32
N GLU A 188 4.64 11.82 19.94
CA GLU A 188 3.39 11.16 20.35
C GLU A 188 2.20 11.67 19.52
N GLY A 189 1.12 10.88 19.55
CA GLY A 189 -0.15 11.23 18.95
C GLY A 189 -0.74 12.49 19.59
N ARG A 190 -1.33 13.36 18.76
CA ARG A 190 -1.88 14.64 19.17
C ARG A 190 -3.26 14.88 18.56
N PRO A 191 -4.06 15.80 19.12
CA PRO A 191 -5.32 16.21 18.51
C PRO A 191 -5.11 16.76 17.10
N CYS A 192 -6.09 16.50 16.22
CA CYS A 192 -6.08 17.04 14.87
C CYS A 192 -6.18 18.57 14.88
N ILE A 193 -5.21 19.25 14.27
CA ILE A 193 -5.18 20.71 14.15
C ILE A 193 -5.87 21.24 12.88
N SER A 194 -6.54 20.37 12.12
CA SER A 194 -7.20 20.71 10.84
C SER A 194 -6.28 21.41 9.83
N CYS A 195 -5.05 20.93 9.66
CA CYS A 195 -4.04 21.53 8.78
C CYS A 195 -4.27 21.34 7.26
N GLY A 196 -5.16 20.43 6.84
CA GLY A 196 -5.44 20.18 5.41
C GLY A 196 -4.49 19.21 4.69
N PHE A 197 -3.29 18.93 5.21
CA PHE A 197 -2.29 18.12 4.49
C PHE A 197 -2.78 16.74 4.01
N CYS A 198 -3.62 16.08 4.82
CA CYS A 198 -4.19 14.78 4.46
C CYS A 198 -5.12 14.82 3.22
N GLU A 199 -5.74 15.96 2.92
CA GLU A 199 -6.53 16.20 1.70
C GLU A 199 -5.60 16.42 0.51
N GLU A 200 -4.60 17.28 0.67
CA GLU A 200 -3.62 17.61 -0.38
C GLU A 200 -2.88 16.38 -0.90
N VAL A 201 -2.54 15.43 -0.03
CA VAL A 201 -1.83 14.19 -0.42
C VAL A 201 -2.77 13.07 -0.88
N CYS A 202 -4.09 13.23 -0.81
CA CYS A 202 -5.00 12.13 -1.11
C CYS A 202 -5.10 11.88 -2.63
N PRO A 203 -4.64 10.73 -3.15
CA PRO A 203 -4.61 10.48 -4.59
C PRO A 203 -6.00 10.30 -5.22
N VAL A 204 -7.01 10.01 -4.40
CA VAL A 204 -8.40 9.81 -4.82
C VAL A 204 -9.29 11.04 -4.56
N GLY A 205 -8.75 12.10 -3.95
CA GLY A 205 -9.46 13.35 -3.67
C GLY A 205 -10.53 13.23 -2.59
N LEU A 206 -10.28 12.42 -1.55
CA LEU A 206 -11.14 12.34 -0.36
C LEU A 206 -10.83 13.48 0.62
N LEU A 207 -11.67 13.62 1.66
CA LEU A 207 -11.49 14.56 2.76
C LEU A 207 -11.15 13.85 4.07
N PRO A 208 -9.94 13.27 4.25
CA PRO A 208 -9.58 12.50 5.45
C PRO A 208 -9.79 13.23 6.77
N HIS A 209 -9.54 14.54 6.81
CA HIS A 209 -9.73 15.33 8.04
C HIS A 209 -11.21 15.37 8.47
N LEU A 210 -12.14 15.36 7.52
CA LEU A 210 -13.58 15.35 7.80
C LEU A 210 -14.06 13.94 8.17
N MET A 211 -13.57 12.92 7.45
CA MET A 211 -13.77 11.51 7.78
C MET A 211 -13.34 11.21 9.22
N HIS A 212 -12.14 11.63 9.59
CA HIS A 212 -11.65 11.51 10.96
C HIS A 212 -12.57 12.19 11.99
N LYS A 213 -13.10 13.38 11.70
CA LYS A 213 -14.03 14.09 12.61
C LYS A 213 -15.36 13.34 12.80
N TYR A 214 -15.90 12.74 11.74
CA TYR A 214 -17.11 11.92 11.86
C TYR A 214 -16.84 10.64 12.65
N LEU A 215 -15.77 9.91 12.32
CA LEU A 215 -15.38 8.70 13.05
C LEU A 215 -15.04 8.97 14.52
N TYR A 216 -14.42 10.12 14.83
CA TYR A 216 -14.17 10.53 16.21
C TYR A 216 -15.45 10.77 17.03
N ARG A 217 -16.58 11.01 16.36
CA ARG A 217 -17.90 11.20 16.97
C ARG A 217 -18.80 9.96 16.84
N ASP A 218 -18.23 8.82 16.44
CA ASP A 218 -18.95 7.57 16.16
C ASP A 218 -20.06 7.72 15.11
N LEU A 219 -19.91 8.70 14.20
CA LEU A 219 -20.85 8.97 13.10
C LEU A 219 -20.46 8.17 11.85
N LEU A 220 -20.65 6.85 11.92
CA LEU A 220 -20.23 5.92 10.87
C LEU A 220 -21.04 6.10 9.57
N GLU A 221 -22.34 6.35 9.66
CA GLU A 221 -23.19 6.60 8.49
C GLU A 221 -22.73 7.83 7.71
N GLU A 222 -22.41 8.92 8.42
CA GLU A 222 -21.89 10.15 7.83
C GLU A 222 -20.52 9.92 7.18
N ALA A 223 -19.65 9.13 7.81
CA ALA A 223 -18.38 8.72 7.21
C ALA A 223 -18.58 7.92 5.92
N GLY A 224 -19.59 7.03 5.90
CA GLY A 224 -20.08 6.33 4.71
C GLY A 224 -20.52 7.29 3.61
N ARG A 225 -21.38 8.25 3.95
CA ARG A 225 -21.92 9.25 3.01
C ARG A 225 -20.85 10.11 2.35
N ILE A 226 -19.78 10.44 3.05
CA ILE A 226 -18.67 11.21 2.46
C ILE A 226 -17.65 10.34 1.71
N GLY A 227 -17.86 9.03 1.67
CA GLY A 227 -17.13 8.11 0.81
C GLY A 227 -15.92 7.43 1.46
N VAL A 228 -15.96 7.11 2.76
CA VAL A 228 -14.88 6.33 3.42
C VAL A 228 -14.57 5.02 2.70
N GLU A 229 -15.58 4.37 2.11
CA GLU A 229 -15.45 3.13 1.33
C GLU A 229 -14.61 3.31 0.05
N SER A 230 -14.49 4.54 -0.46
CA SER A 230 -13.64 4.86 -1.62
C SER A 230 -12.15 4.98 -1.26
N CYS A 231 -11.80 4.86 0.02
CA CYS A 231 -10.41 4.83 0.46
C CYS A 231 -9.68 3.61 -0.11
N ILE A 232 -8.51 3.86 -0.71
CA ILE A 232 -7.63 2.82 -1.27
C ILE A 232 -6.54 2.35 -0.30
N SER A 233 -6.61 2.77 0.96
CA SER A 233 -5.65 2.36 2.02
C SER A 233 -4.17 2.57 1.66
N CYS A 234 -3.82 3.70 1.04
CA CYS A 234 -2.45 4.00 0.59
C CYS A 234 -1.51 4.57 1.68
N GLY A 235 -2.01 4.91 2.87
CA GLY A 235 -1.19 5.37 4.01
C GLY A 235 -0.60 6.79 3.91
N LEU A 236 -0.74 7.50 2.78
CA LEU A 236 -0.21 8.87 2.62
C LEU A 236 -0.73 9.85 3.66
N CYS A 237 -2.03 9.76 4.00
CA CYS A 237 -2.64 10.63 5.00
C CYS A 237 -2.09 10.38 6.42
N SER A 238 -1.84 9.13 6.81
CA SER A 238 -1.18 8.79 8.08
C SER A 238 0.26 9.30 8.10
N TYR A 239 1.00 9.13 7.00
CA TYR A 239 2.39 9.57 6.89
C TYR A 239 2.54 11.10 6.97
N ALA A 240 1.71 11.84 6.24
CA ALA A 240 1.77 13.31 6.18
C ALA A 240 1.23 13.99 7.45
N CYS A 241 0.46 13.28 8.29
CA CYS A 241 -0.20 13.87 9.45
C CYS A 241 0.82 14.34 10.52
N PRO A 242 0.92 15.65 10.82
CA PRO A 242 1.84 16.14 11.83
C PRO A 242 1.41 15.72 13.25
N ALA A 243 0.12 15.44 13.43
CA ALA A 243 -0.46 14.97 14.69
C ALA A 243 -0.28 13.46 14.92
N LYS A 244 0.38 12.74 14.01
CA LYS A 244 0.64 11.29 14.11
C LYS A 244 -0.62 10.44 14.30
N ILE A 245 -1.72 10.89 13.71
CA ILE A 245 -2.98 10.16 13.69
C ILE A 245 -2.90 9.11 12.59
N ASP A 246 -3.14 7.85 12.94
CA ASP A 246 -3.18 6.77 11.97
C ASP A 246 -4.55 6.70 11.27
N LEU A 247 -4.72 7.60 10.29
CA LEU A 247 -5.94 7.74 9.49
C LEU A 247 -6.23 6.51 8.64
N GLN A 248 -5.20 5.86 8.09
CA GLN A 248 -5.34 4.64 7.29
C GLN A 248 -6.00 3.53 8.09
N THR A 249 -5.49 3.23 9.30
CA THR A 249 -6.07 2.21 10.18
C THR A 249 -7.51 2.56 10.58
N GLN A 250 -7.78 3.83 10.91
CA GLN A 250 -9.15 4.29 11.21
C GLN A 250 -10.12 4.06 10.05
N PHE A 251 -9.72 4.37 8.82
CA PHE A 251 -10.58 4.21 7.64
C PHE A 251 -10.75 2.76 7.23
N HIS A 252 -9.71 1.94 7.42
CA HIS A 252 -9.80 0.51 7.20
C HIS A 252 -10.82 -0.12 8.15
N GLU A 253 -10.76 0.25 9.43
CA GLU A 253 -11.72 -0.23 10.44
C GLU A 253 -13.14 0.28 10.17
N ALA A 254 -13.31 1.57 9.85
CA ALA A 254 -14.60 2.12 9.49
C ALA A 254 -15.24 1.39 8.30
N ARG A 255 -14.45 1.07 7.28
CA ARG A 255 -14.93 0.31 6.12
C ARG A 255 -15.37 -1.10 6.52
N ARG A 256 -14.60 -1.79 7.39
CA ARG A 256 -14.96 -3.11 7.91
C ARG A 256 -16.31 -3.08 8.61
N LEU A 257 -16.52 -2.10 9.49
CA LEU A 257 -17.79 -1.93 10.22
C LEU A 257 -18.97 -1.66 9.28
N ILE A 258 -18.79 -0.79 8.27
CA ILE A 258 -19.84 -0.52 7.27
C ILE A 258 -20.19 -1.79 6.46
N ASP A 259 -19.18 -2.58 6.09
CA ASP A 259 -19.40 -3.83 5.37
C ASP A 259 -20.14 -4.87 6.25
N GLU A 260 -19.84 -4.94 7.54
CA GLU A 260 -20.53 -5.79 8.53
C GLU A 260 -22.00 -5.34 8.74
N ASP A 261 -22.25 -4.04 8.93
CA ASP A 261 -23.60 -3.48 9.03
C ASP A 261 -24.43 -3.78 7.78
N ARG A 262 -23.81 -3.70 6.60
CA ARG A 262 -24.49 -4.04 5.34
C ARG A 262 -24.82 -5.53 5.24
N GLN A 263 -23.93 -6.42 5.70
CA GLN A 263 -24.19 -7.86 5.72
C GLN A 263 -25.35 -8.21 6.66
N THR A 264 -25.38 -7.64 7.86
CA THR A 264 -26.49 -7.85 8.81
C THR A 264 -27.82 -7.32 8.28
N MET A 265 -27.83 -6.21 7.56
CA MET A 265 -29.02 -5.72 6.85
C MET A 265 -29.48 -6.68 5.73
N ILE A 266 -28.56 -7.30 5.00
CA ILE A 266 -28.89 -8.29 3.95
C ILE A 266 -29.46 -9.57 4.57
N GLU A 267 -28.86 -10.07 5.65
CA GLU A 267 -29.32 -11.27 6.35
C GLU A 267 -30.72 -11.08 6.95
N SER A 268 -30.97 -9.92 7.57
CA SER A 268 -32.30 -9.59 8.15
C SER A 268 -33.40 -9.36 7.11
N THR A 269 -33.04 -9.01 5.86
CA THR A 269 -33.99 -8.83 4.76
C THR A 269 -34.18 -10.09 3.91
N SER A 270 -33.40 -11.15 4.14
CA SER A 270 -33.58 -12.45 3.50
C SER A 270 -34.75 -13.22 4.16
N PRO A 271 -35.76 -13.70 3.41
CA PRO A 271 -36.84 -14.48 3.98
C PRO A 271 -36.31 -15.82 4.51
N PRO A 272 -36.82 -16.34 5.65
CA PRO A 272 -36.36 -17.61 6.19
C PRO A 272 -36.60 -18.75 5.19
N GLU A 273 -35.56 -19.57 4.96
CA GLU A 273 -35.57 -20.72 4.04
C GLU A 273 -36.65 -21.78 4.37
N THR A 274 -37.31 -21.68 5.52
CA THR A 274 -38.37 -22.58 5.96
C THR A 274 -39.67 -22.50 5.16
N ALA A 275 -39.81 -21.56 4.22
CA ALA A 275 -40.99 -21.48 3.34
C ALA A 275 -40.87 -22.32 2.05
N LYS A 276 -39.71 -22.92 1.74
CA LYS A 276 -39.54 -23.75 0.52
C LYS A 276 -39.83 -25.25 0.72
N GLU A 277 -39.93 -25.73 1.96
CA GLU A 277 -40.31 -27.13 2.26
C GLU A 277 -41.80 -27.32 2.56
N ALA A 278 -42.61 -26.25 2.64
CA ALA A 278 -44.06 -26.34 2.81
C ALA A 278 -44.86 -26.29 1.50
N ALA A 279 -44.18 -26.26 0.34
CA ALA A 279 -44.78 -26.18 -0.99
C ALA A 279 -44.25 -27.26 -1.97
N ALA A 280 -43.84 -28.42 -1.43
CA ALA A 280 -43.54 -29.64 -2.18
C ALA A 280 -44.45 -30.78 -1.70
#